data_AF-A0A351IZ62-F1
#
_entry.id   AF-A0A351IZ62-F1
#
_cell.length_a   1.000
_cell.length_b   1.000
_cell.length_c   1.000
_cell.angle_alpha   90.00
_cell.angle_beta   90.00
_cell.angle_gamma   90.00
#
_symmetry.space_group_name_H-M   'P 1'
#
loop_
_entity.id
_entity.type
_entity.pdbx_description
1 polymer ?
#
loop_
_entity_poly.entity_id
_entity_poly.type
_entity_poly.pdbx_seq_one_letter_code
_entity_poly.pdbx_strand_id
1 'polypeptide(L)'
;MFGTYAGLPSGLACCSILTAYEGNLDLSDAVVFGVSQSGKAADALAVMEHAKKQGAVVVSVTNYADSPMAKVADFSLLCNAGEEKSVAAT
;
A
#
# COMPACT_ATOMS: atom_id res chain seq x y z
N MET A 1 11.19 6.46 -10.04
CA MET A 1 11.73 7.18 -8.87
C MET A 1 12.66 6.28 -8.06
N PHE A 2 12.19 5.18 -7.46
CA PHE A 2 13.03 4.30 -6.64
C PHE A 2 14.25 3.73 -7.38
N GLY A 3 14.08 3.22 -8.61
CA GLY A 3 15.22 2.76 -9.41
C GLY A 3 16.25 3.84 -9.74
N THR A 4 15.82 5.10 -9.90
CA THR A 4 16.71 6.22 -10.26
C THR A 4 17.43 6.80 -9.05
N TYR A 5 16.72 6.99 -7.93
CA TYR A 5 17.25 7.70 -6.76
C TYR A 5 17.77 6.78 -5.66
N ALA A 6 17.20 5.59 -5.52
CA ALA A 6 17.60 4.61 -4.51
C ALA A 6 18.35 3.40 -5.10
N GLY A 7 18.39 3.27 -6.44
CA GLY A 7 18.99 2.11 -7.11
C GLY A 7 18.24 0.80 -6.89
N LEU A 8 17.01 0.86 -6.36
CA LEU A 8 16.21 -0.32 -6.01
C LEU A 8 15.18 -0.66 -7.10
N PRO A 9 14.97 -1.95 -7.42
CA PRO A 9 13.90 -2.34 -8.33
C PRO A 9 12.54 -1.96 -7.74
N SER A 10 11.62 -1.55 -8.62
CA SER A 10 10.25 -1.21 -8.23
C SER A 10 9.26 -1.76 -9.24
N GLY A 11 8.17 -2.35 -8.76
CA GLY A 11 7.11 -2.91 -9.58
C GLY A 11 5.76 -2.84 -8.87
N LEU A 12 4.71 -3.22 -9.59
CA LEU A 12 3.36 -3.29 -9.04
C LEU A 12 3.14 -4.67 -8.37
N ALA A 13 2.67 -4.66 -7.13
CA ALA A 13 2.09 -5.86 -6.53
C ALA A 13 0.66 -6.01 -7.04
N CYS A 14 0.46 -6.88 -8.03
CA CYS A 14 -0.85 -7.11 -8.61
C CYS A 14 -1.78 -7.71 -7.55
N CYS A 15 -2.77 -6.94 -7.09
CA CYS A 15 -3.58 -7.31 -5.92
C CYS A 15 -4.40 -8.58 -6.17
N SER A 16 -4.83 -8.82 -7.42
CA SER A 16 -5.60 -9.99 -7.81
C SER A 16 -4.85 -11.30 -7.58
N ILE A 17 -3.50 -11.30 -7.54
CA ILE A 17 -2.72 -12.49 -7.19
C ILE A 17 -3.19 -13.03 -5.84
N LEU A 18 -3.39 -12.17 -4.85
CA LEU A 18 -3.86 -12.58 -3.53
C LEU A 18 -5.38 -12.68 -3.48
N THR A 19 -6.11 -11.71 -4.04
CA THR A 19 -7.56 -11.59 -3.78
C THR A 19 -8.44 -12.39 -4.73
N ALA A 20 -7.98 -12.71 -5.94
CA ALA A 20 -8.76 -13.43 -6.95
C ALA A 20 -8.17 -14.79 -7.33
N TYR A 21 -6.84 -14.92 -7.29
CA TYR A 21 -6.15 -16.13 -7.75
C TYR A 21 -5.60 -16.99 -6.61
N GLU A 22 -5.78 -16.58 -5.34
CA GLU A 22 -5.28 -17.29 -4.15
C GLU A 22 -3.78 -17.63 -4.23
N GLY A 23 -3.03 -16.82 -4.98
CA GLY A 23 -1.60 -16.97 -5.18
C GLY A 23 -0.82 -16.60 -3.93
N ASN A 24 0.41 -17.09 -3.85
CA ASN A 24 1.32 -16.77 -2.76
C ASN A 24 2.48 -15.91 -3.29
N LEU A 25 2.39 -14.61 -3.06
CA LEU A 25 3.43 -13.66 -3.43
C LEU A 25 4.47 -13.58 -2.29
N ASP A 26 5.75 -13.76 -2.60
CA ASP A 26 6.83 -13.54 -1.64
C ASP A 26 7.26 -12.06 -1.67
N LEU A 27 7.08 -11.39 -0.53
CA LEU A 27 7.35 -9.99 -0.28
C LEU A 27 8.29 -9.82 0.92
N SER A 28 8.87 -10.91 1.44
CA SER A 28 9.66 -10.90 2.68
C SER A 28 10.88 -9.96 2.62
N ASP A 29 11.49 -9.79 1.43
CA ASP A 29 12.62 -8.89 1.19
C ASP A 29 12.22 -7.61 0.41
N ALA A 30 10.95 -7.21 0.53
CA ALA A 30 10.40 -6.04 -0.14
C ALA A 30 10.02 -4.91 0.84
N VAL A 31 9.99 -3.69 0.32
CA VAL A 31 9.26 -2.57 0.93
C VAL A 31 7.94 -2.40 0.16
N VAL A 32 6.82 -2.50 0.86
CA VAL A 32 5.49 -2.48 0.24
C VAL A 32 4.79 -1.17 0.52
N PHE A 33 4.46 -0.45 -0.55
CA PHE A 33 3.71 0.81 -0.49
C PHE A 33 2.24 0.55 -0.84
N GLY A 34 1.34 0.75 0.14
CA GLY A 34 -0.09 0.81 -0.11
C GLY A 34 -0.54 2.24 -0.34
N VAL A 35 -1.00 2.56 -1.56
CA VAL A 35 -1.43 3.92 -1.94
C VAL A 35 -2.94 3.95 -2.10
N SER A 36 -3.62 4.73 -1.26
CA SER A 36 -5.07 4.92 -1.35
C SER A 36 -5.47 6.20 -0.63
N GLN A 37 -6.13 7.12 -1.35
CA GLN A 37 -6.61 8.38 -0.76
C GLN A 37 -7.45 8.12 0.49
N SER A 38 -8.42 7.21 0.42
CA SER A 38 -9.30 6.87 1.54
C SER A 38 -8.65 5.93 2.55
N GLY A 39 -7.61 5.21 2.15
CA GLY A 39 -6.95 4.18 2.95
C GLY A 39 -7.83 2.95 3.19
N LYS A 40 -8.87 2.75 2.36
CA LYS A 40 -9.92 1.72 2.52
C LYS A 40 -9.99 0.74 1.35
N ALA A 41 -9.05 0.79 0.41
CA ALA A 41 -9.02 -0.13 -0.74
C ALA A 41 -8.74 -1.56 -0.25
N ALA A 42 -9.77 -2.41 -0.22
CA ALA A 42 -9.69 -3.76 0.35
C ALA A 42 -8.62 -4.63 -0.31
N ASP A 43 -8.52 -4.58 -1.64
CA ASP A 43 -7.50 -5.32 -2.40
C ASP A 43 -6.07 -4.91 -2.03
N ALA A 44 -5.82 -3.60 -1.89
CA ALA A 44 -4.51 -3.09 -1.48
C ALA A 44 -4.20 -3.41 -0.01
N LEU A 45 -5.21 -3.33 0.86
CA LEU A 45 -5.09 -3.68 2.28
C LEU A 45 -4.70 -5.16 2.44
N ALA A 46 -5.30 -6.07 1.67
CA ALA A 46 -4.96 -7.49 1.70
C ALA A 46 -3.48 -7.73 1.36
N VAL A 47 -2.93 -7.03 0.36
CA VAL A 47 -1.50 -7.10 0.01
C VAL A 47 -0.63 -6.55 1.15
N MET A 48 -1.00 -5.44 1.76
CA MET A 48 -0.26 -4.87 2.89
C MET A 48 -0.22 -5.81 4.09
N GLU A 49 -1.36 -6.40 4.46
CA GLU A 49 -1.43 -7.37 5.56
C GLU A 49 -0.61 -8.63 5.27
N HIS A 50 -0.65 -9.11 4.03
CA HIS A 50 0.16 -10.25 3.59
C HIS A 50 1.66 -9.95 3.68
N ALA A 51 2.09 -8.79 3.19
CA ALA A 51 3.48 -8.34 3.30
C ALA A 51 3.92 -8.22 4.76
N LYS A 52 3.07 -7.61 5.61
CA LYS A 52 3.32 -7.46 7.05
C LYS A 52 3.55 -8.81 7.73
N LYS A 53 2.73 -9.81 7.42
CA LYS A 53 2.84 -11.18 7.96
C LYS A 53 4.16 -11.85 7.56
N GLN A 54 4.74 -11.48 6.43
CA GLN A 54 6.02 -12.00 5.96
C GLN A 54 7.24 -11.22 6.50
N GLY A 55 7.03 -10.18 7.30
CA GLY A 55 8.11 -9.36 7.87
C GLY A 55 8.59 -8.22 6.96
N ALA A 56 7.90 -7.97 5.84
CA ALA A 56 8.19 -6.85 4.96
C ALA A 56 7.93 -5.51 5.67
N VAL A 57 8.68 -4.47 5.29
CA VAL A 57 8.37 -3.10 5.72
C VAL A 57 7.17 -2.59 4.94
N VAL A 58 6.11 -2.19 5.65
CA VAL A 58 4.86 -1.72 5.05
C VAL A 58 4.69 -0.22 5.25
N VAL A 59 4.48 0.51 4.16
CA VAL A 59 4.26 1.97 4.17
C VAL A 59 2.89 2.28 3.58
N SER A 60 2.06 3.05 4.29
CA SER A 60 0.80 3.57 3.74
C SER A 60 0.99 4.98 3.21
N VAL A 61 0.46 5.26 2.02
CA VAL A 61 0.28 6.63 1.50
C VAL A 61 -1.22 6.89 1.40
N THR A 62 -1.74 7.71 2.29
CA THR A 62 -3.18 7.94 2.43
C THR A 62 -3.47 9.34 2.95
N ASN A 63 -4.71 9.81 2.81
CA ASN A 63 -5.10 11.09 3.36
C ASN A 63 -5.58 11.01 4.82
N TYR A 64 -5.95 9.80 5.29
CA TYR A 64 -6.59 9.60 6.59
C TYR A 64 -5.74 8.73 7.52
N ALA A 65 -5.29 9.32 8.63
CA ALA A 65 -4.44 8.66 9.63
C ALA A 65 -5.12 7.52 10.40
N ASP A 66 -6.45 7.53 10.46
CA ASP A 66 -7.26 6.51 11.14
C ASP A 66 -7.76 5.40 10.20
N SER A 67 -7.35 5.44 8.92
CA SER A 67 -7.74 4.46 7.91
C SER A 67 -7.19 3.06 8.21
N PRO A 68 -7.86 1.99 7.72
CA PRO A 68 -7.35 0.62 7.85
C PRO A 68 -5.91 0.45 7.36
N MET A 69 -5.57 1.03 6.20
CA MET A 69 -4.21 0.95 5.65
C MET A 69 -3.18 1.64 6.54
N ALA A 70 -3.51 2.80 7.14
CA ALA A 70 -2.62 3.48 8.08
C ALA A 70 -2.36 2.65 9.35
N LYS A 71 -3.36 1.90 9.82
CA LYS A 71 -3.23 1.05 11.02
C LYS A 71 -2.35 -0.19 10.80
N VAL A 72 -2.29 -0.72 9.58
CA VAL A 72 -1.46 -1.89 9.24
C VAL A 72 0.01 -1.51 8.99
N ALA A 73 0.25 -0.30 8.47
CA ALA A 73 1.58 0.14 8.07
C ALA A 73 2.54 0.34 9.26
N ASP A 74 3.84 0.13 9.02
CA ASP A 74 4.91 0.57 9.91
C ASP A 74 5.08 2.09 9.88
N PHE A 75 4.88 2.68 8.70
CA PHE A 75 4.98 4.12 8.47
C PHE A 75 3.79 4.62 7.65
N SER A 76 3.26 5.78 8.03
CA SER A 76 2.19 6.44 7.28
C SER A 76 2.63 7.80 6.76
N LEU A 77 2.56 7.95 5.43
CA LEU A 77 2.74 9.21 4.73
C LEU A 77 1.37 9.81 4.45
N LEU A 78 1.03 10.87 5.19
CA LEU A 78 -0.23 11.58 5.01
C LEU A 78 -0.14 12.54 3.83
N CYS A 79 -1.06 12.40 2.87
CA CYS A 79 -1.11 13.28 1.70
C CYS A 79 -1.45 14.73 2.07
N ASN A 80 -2.19 14.93 3.17
CA ASN A 80 -2.68 16.24 3.61
C ASN A 80 -3.41 17.01 2.50
N ALA A 81 -4.15 16.29 1.64
CA ALA A 81 -4.86 16.84 0.49
C ALA A 81 -6.19 17.52 0.87
N GLY A 82 -6.62 17.41 2.14
CA GLY A 82 -7.92 17.89 2.59
C GLY A 82 -9.06 16.95 2.20
N GLU A 83 -10.31 17.35 2.48
CA GLU A 83 -11.48 16.53 2.15
C GLU A 83 -11.72 16.51 0.64
N GLU A 84 -11.79 15.32 0.07
CA GLU A 84 -12.09 15.13 -1.35
C GLU A 84 -13.60 14.94 -1.54
N LYS A 85 -14.23 15.91 -2.20
CA LYS A 85 -15.70 15.91 -2.45
C LYS A 85 -16.07 15.40 -3.84
N SER A 86 -15.07 15.24 -4.71
CA SER A 86 -15.24 14.73 -6.06
C SER A 86 -15.27 13.19 -6.03
N VAL A 87 -16.09 12.61 -6.91
CA VAL A 87 -16.10 11.15 -7.14
C VAL A 87 -14.85 10.74 -7.93
N ALA A 88 -14.37 11.60 -8.82
CA ALA A 88 -13.10 11.40 -9.52
C ALA A 88 -11.96 11.94 -8.66
N ALA A 89 -10.92 11.13 -8.47
CA ALA A 89 -9.71 11.58 -7.79
C ALA A 89 -8.99 12.65 -8.61
N THR A 90 -8.62 13.78 -7.99
CA THR A 90 -7.93 14.91 -8.67
C THR A 90 -6.74 15.42 -7.89
#